data_AF-A0AA96QG37-F1
#
_entry.id   AF-A0AA96QG37-F1
#
_cell.length_a   1.000
_cell.length_b   1.000
_cell.length_c   1.000
_cell.angle_alpha   90.00
_cell.angle_beta   90.00
_cell.angle_gamma   90.00
#
_symmetry.space_group_name_H-M   'P 1'
#
loop_
_entity.id
_entity.type
_entity.pdbx_description
1 polymer ?
#
loop_
_entity_poly.entity_id
_entity_poly.type
_entity_poly.pdbx_seq_one_letter_code
_entity_poly.pdbx_strand_id
1 'polypeptide(L)'
;MPDSRPVTEVDAARIRAAVAAVHKAQQALEKAVAQALKNGASVRSVAELGLSANTVQKYGRAHGWPTAENRERFYESRYDREEREAAADSRRFTATVGRPHQQRRRAGEA
;
A
#
# COMPACT_ATOMS: atom_id res chain seq x y z
N MET A 1 -18.75 -30.06 -33.32
CA MET A 1 -18.45 -28.78 -34.00
C MET A 1 -19.33 -27.72 -33.35
N PRO A 2 -18.79 -26.66 -32.73
CA PRO A 2 -19.61 -25.55 -32.28
C PRO A 2 -20.30 -24.88 -33.49
N ASP A 3 -21.59 -24.64 -33.36
CA ASP A 3 -22.43 -24.07 -34.40
C ASP A 3 -22.02 -22.60 -34.63
N SER A 4 -21.48 -22.30 -35.81
CA SER A 4 -20.86 -21.00 -36.16
C SER A 4 -21.88 -19.98 -36.65
N ARG A 5 -23.02 -19.87 -35.97
CA ARG A 5 -24.05 -18.90 -36.36
C ARG A 5 -23.55 -17.48 -36.11
N PRO A 6 -23.83 -16.52 -37.02
CA PRO A 6 -23.51 -15.12 -36.78
C PRO A 6 -24.30 -14.59 -35.58
N VAL A 7 -23.72 -13.65 -34.84
CA VAL A 7 -24.39 -12.95 -33.74
C VAL A 7 -25.57 -12.16 -34.31
N THR A 8 -26.75 -12.29 -33.71
CA THR A 8 -27.92 -11.52 -34.13
C THR A 8 -27.76 -10.06 -33.70
N GLU A 9 -28.40 -9.12 -34.41
CA GLU A 9 -28.34 -7.70 -34.04
C GLU A 9 -28.90 -7.46 -32.62
N VAL A 10 -29.91 -8.24 -32.21
CA VAL A 10 -30.50 -8.18 -30.86
C VAL A 10 -29.48 -8.60 -29.80
N ASP A 11 -28.76 -9.70 -30.03
CA ASP A 11 -27.72 -10.16 -29.09
C ASP A 11 -26.54 -9.19 -29.08
N ALA A 12 -26.13 -8.67 -30.24
CA ALA A 12 -25.09 -7.65 -30.34
C ALA A 12 -25.46 -6.37 -29.58
N ALA A 13 -26.71 -5.93 -29.65
CA ALA A 13 -27.20 -4.78 -28.90
C ALA A 13 -27.17 -5.03 -27.37
N ARG A 14 -27.64 -6.21 -26.93
CA ARG A 14 -27.61 -6.61 -25.51
C ARG A 14 -26.18 -6.67 -24.96
N ILE A 15 -25.27 -7.29 -25.72
CA ILE A 15 -23.85 -7.40 -25.32
C ILE A 15 -23.21 -6.01 -25.26
N ARG A 16 -23.41 -5.15 -26.26
CA ARG A 16 -22.87 -3.78 -26.24
C ARG A 16 -23.40 -2.98 -25.05
N ALA A 17 -24.68 -3.10 -24.72
CA ALA A 17 -25.26 -2.45 -23.55
C ALA A 17 -24.64 -2.96 -22.24
N ALA A 18 -24.45 -4.27 -22.09
CA ALA A 18 -23.80 -4.86 -20.93
C ALA A 18 -22.33 -4.39 -20.80
N VAL A 19 -21.58 -4.36 -21.90
CA VAL A 19 -20.20 -3.86 -21.94
C VAL A 19 -20.14 -2.39 -21.51
N ALA A 20 -21.05 -1.55 -22.01
CA ALA A 20 -21.12 -0.15 -21.61
C ALA A 20 -21.42 0.01 -20.10
N ALA A 21 -22.30 -0.82 -19.55
CA ALA A 21 -22.60 -0.83 -18.12
C ALA A 21 -21.38 -1.25 -17.28
N VAL A 22 -20.63 -2.27 -17.71
CA VAL A 22 -19.37 -2.68 -17.07
C VAL A 22 -18.35 -1.55 -17.08
N HIS A 23 -18.16 -0.88 -18.21
CA HIS A 23 -17.23 0.26 -18.29
C HIS A 23 -17.63 1.40 -17.35
N LYS A 24 -18.93 1.70 -17.25
CA LYS A 24 -19.43 2.72 -16.32
C LYS A 24 -19.18 2.34 -14.86
N ALA A 25 -19.46 1.09 -14.49
CA ALA A 25 -19.21 0.58 -13.14
C ALA A 25 -17.71 0.61 -12.80
N GLN A 26 -16.86 0.23 -13.76
CA GLN A 26 -15.41 0.28 -13.64
C GLN A 26 -14.92 1.71 -13.39
N GLN A 27 -15.38 2.69 -14.17
CA GLN A 27 -15.02 4.10 -13.94
C GLN A 27 -15.46 4.62 -12.57
N ALA A 28 -16.61 4.17 -12.07
CA ALA A 28 -17.09 4.54 -10.73
C ALA A 28 -16.18 3.94 -9.65
N LEU A 29 -15.77 2.68 -9.79
CA LEU A 29 -14.84 2.01 -8.88
C LEU A 29 -13.48 2.73 -8.83
N GLU A 30 -12.92 3.07 -9.99
CA GLU A 30 -11.62 3.75 -10.08
C GLU A 30 -11.64 5.11 -9.36
N LYS A 31 -12.71 5.88 -9.57
CA LYS A 31 -12.91 7.17 -8.88
C LYS A 31 -13.10 7.00 -7.38
N ALA A 32 -13.86 6.00 -6.94
CA ALA A 32 -14.09 5.73 -5.53
C ALA A 32 -12.78 5.34 -4.81
N VAL A 33 -11.97 4.47 -5.43
CA VAL A 33 -10.63 4.11 -4.93
C VAL A 33 -9.75 5.34 -4.79
N ALA A 34 -9.67 6.16 -5.84
CA ALA A 34 -8.87 7.36 -5.81
C ALA A 34 -9.34 8.35 -4.74
N GLN A 35 -10.65 8.52 -4.57
CA GLN A 35 -11.19 9.41 -3.54
C GLN A 35 -10.88 8.90 -2.13
N ALA A 36 -10.99 7.60 -1.87
CA ALA A 36 -10.61 7.01 -0.59
C ALA A 36 -9.14 7.28 -0.26
N LEU A 37 -8.25 7.11 -1.25
CA LEU A 37 -6.83 7.39 -1.09
C LEU A 37 -6.55 8.89 -0.87
N LYS A 38 -7.25 9.79 -1.57
CA LYS A 38 -7.18 11.25 -1.34
C LYS A 38 -7.64 11.66 0.05
N ASN A 39 -8.63 10.94 0.61
CA ASN A 39 -9.11 11.16 1.98
C ASN A 39 -8.15 10.59 3.05
N GLY A 40 -7.02 10.00 2.64
CA GLY A 40 -5.97 9.51 3.55
C GLY A 40 -6.06 8.01 3.88
N ALA A 41 -6.92 7.24 3.22
CA ALA A 41 -6.95 5.79 3.39
C ALA A 41 -5.62 5.15 2.92
N SER A 42 -5.17 4.10 3.61
CA SER A 42 -3.97 3.37 3.22
C SER A 42 -4.23 2.46 2.01
N VAL A 43 -3.22 2.29 1.14
CA VAL A 43 -3.30 1.35 0.00
C VAL A 43 -3.66 -0.06 0.46
N ARG A 44 -3.15 -0.50 1.62
CA ARG A 44 -3.44 -1.81 2.20
C ARG A 44 -4.92 -1.96 2.55
N SER A 45 -5.48 -1.00 3.28
CA SER A 45 -6.88 -1.04 3.71
C SER A 45 -7.84 -1.06 2.52
N VAL A 46 -7.51 -0.35 1.45
CA VAL A 46 -8.33 -0.37 0.22
C VAL A 46 -8.16 -1.71 -0.54
N ALA A 47 -6.95 -2.30 -0.54
CA ALA A 47 -6.70 -3.59 -1.18
C ALA A 47 -7.45 -4.75 -0.52
N GLU A 48 -7.67 -4.68 0.81
CA GLU A 48 -8.45 -5.68 1.56
C GLU A 48 -9.92 -5.77 1.09
N LEU A 49 -10.42 -4.78 0.33
CA LEU A 49 -11.76 -4.78 -0.26
C LEU A 49 -11.86 -5.58 -1.58
N GLY A 50 -10.88 -6.44 -1.88
CA GLY A 50 -10.89 -7.31 -3.06
C GLY A 50 -10.15 -6.77 -4.27
N LEU A 51 -9.29 -5.77 -4.09
CA LEU A 51 -8.41 -5.24 -5.14
C LEU A 51 -6.95 -5.57 -4.86
N SER A 52 -6.18 -5.86 -5.90
CA SER A 52 -4.73 -5.95 -5.70
C SER A 52 -4.16 -4.57 -5.31
N ALA A 53 -3.13 -4.54 -4.47
CA ALA A 53 -2.46 -3.30 -4.10
C ALA A 53 -1.93 -2.52 -5.32
N ASN A 54 -1.46 -3.24 -6.35
CA ASN A 54 -1.02 -2.63 -7.62
C ASN A 54 -2.18 -1.93 -8.35
N THR A 55 -3.36 -2.57 -8.39
CA THR A 55 -4.58 -1.99 -8.97
C THR A 55 -4.99 -0.71 -8.23
N VAL A 56 -4.97 -0.74 -6.90
CA VAL A 56 -5.29 0.42 -6.06
C VAL A 56 -4.34 1.60 -6.37
N GLN A 57 -3.04 1.34 -6.44
CA GLN A 57 -2.04 2.36 -6.79
C GLN A 57 -2.23 2.89 -8.21
N LYS A 58 -2.52 2.03 -9.18
CA LYS A 58 -2.81 2.43 -10.57
C LYS A 58 -4.01 3.38 -10.63
N TYR A 59 -5.13 3.04 -9.99
CA TYR A 59 -6.32 3.88 -9.99
C TYR A 59 -6.12 5.19 -9.23
N GLY A 60 -5.41 5.16 -8.11
CA GLY A 60 -4.99 6.37 -7.41
C GLY A 60 -4.21 7.32 -8.32
N ARG A 61 -3.16 6.81 -8.98
CA ARG A 61 -2.29 7.61 -9.88
C ARG A 61 -3.06 8.19 -11.06
N ALA A 62 -3.94 7.41 -11.69
CA ALA A 62 -4.76 7.87 -12.80
C ALA A 62 -5.68 9.06 -12.44
N HIS A 63 -6.00 9.22 -11.15
CA HIS A 63 -6.92 10.25 -10.67
C HIS A 63 -6.26 11.28 -9.75
N GLY A 64 -4.92 11.43 -9.80
CA GLY A 64 -4.20 12.51 -9.11
C GLY A 64 -3.84 12.24 -7.66
N TRP A 65 -3.83 10.97 -7.23
CA TRP A 65 -3.18 10.56 -5.99
C TRP A 65 -1.72 10.12 -6.29
N PRO A 66 -0.73 10.45 -5.44
CA PRO A 66 -0.84 11.15 -4.16
C PRO A 66 -0.98 12.67 -4.32
N THR A 67 -1.80 13.29 -3.46
CA THR A 67 -1.92 14.75 -3.35
C THR A 67 -0.70 15.34 -2.65
N ALA A 68 -0.52 16.67 -2.70
CA ALA A 68 0.55 17.35 -1.97
C ALA A 68 0.46 17.08 -0.46
N GLU A 69 -0.73 17.20 0.11
CA GLU A 69 -1.00 16.89 1.53
C GLU A 69 -0.74 15.42 1.88
N ASN A 70 -1.08 14.47 1.00
CA ASN A 70 -0.78 13.06 1.23
C ASN A 70 0.72 12.77 1.14
N ARG A 71 1.45 13.50 0.28
CA ARG A 71 2.92 13.40 0.25
C ARG A 71 3.49 13.93 1.56
N GLU A 72 3.03 15.08 2.03
CA GLU A 72 3.46 15.68 3.30
C GLU A 72 3.19 14.74 4.48
N ARG A 73 1.98 14.21 4.63
CA ARG A 73 1.66 13.21 5.67
C ARG A 73 2.49 11.94 5.57
N PHE A 74 2.79 11.49 4.35
CA PHE A 74 3.68 10.34 4.14
C PHE A 74 5.11 10.65 4.60
N TYR A 75 5.62 11.86 4.31
CA TYR A 75 6.92 12.31 4.79
C TYR A 75 6.94 12.51 6.31
N GLU A 76 5.92 13.14 6.90
CA GLU A 76 5.77 13.25 8.36
C GLU A 76 5.76 11.87 9.02
N SER A 77 5.01 10.90 8.49
CA SER A 77 5.01 9.53 9.02
C SER A 77 6.35 8.79 8.89
N ARG A 78 7.19 9.18 7.92
CA ARG A 78 8.55 8.65 7.75
C ARG A 78 9.51 9.27 8.76
N TYR A 79 9.43 10.58 8.98
CA TYR A 79 10.20 11.27 10.02
C TYR A 79 9.87 10.72 11.41
N ASP A 80 8.59 10.51 11.72
CA ASP A 80 8.13 9.95 13.00
C ASP A 80 8.64 8.52 13.26
N ARG A 81 8.86 7.74 12.19
CA ARG A 81 9.40 6.38 12.26
C ARG A 81 10.93 6.39 12.37
N GLU A 82 11.60 7.20 11.54
CA GLU A 82 13.06 7.35 11.55
C GLU A 82 13.54 7.93 12.88
N GLU A 83 12.79 8.85 13.49
CA GLU A 83 13.10 9.40 14.82
C GLU A 83 13.00 8.32 15.91
N ARG A 84 11.99 7.44 15.86
CA ARG A 84 11.87 6.31 16.80
C ARG A 84 12.94 5.25 16.57
N GLU A 85 13.29 4.97 15.31
CA GLU A 85 14.36 4.03 14.95
C GLU A 85 15.74 4.58 15.37
N ALA A 86 16.01 5.87 15.15
CA ALA A 86 17.23 6.54 15.60
C ALA A 86 17.33 6.61 17.13
N ALA A 87 16.22 6.85 17.83
CA ALA A 87 16.16 6.80 19.28
C ALA A 87 16.37 5.37 19.82
N ALA A 88 15.86 4.35 19.13
CA ALA A 88 16.07 2.94 19.48
C ALA A 88 17.53 2.51 19.24
N ASP A 89 18.14 2.96 18.14
CA ASP A 89 19.55 2.67 17.81
C ASP A 89 20.51 3.37 18.77
N SER A 90 20.24 4.63 19.11
CA SER A 90 21.00 5.40 20.11
C SER A 90 20.98 4.72 21.49
N ARG A 91 19.83 4.19 21.92
CA ARG A 91 19.71 3.40 23.17
C ARG A 91 20.48 2.08 23.12
N ARG A 92 20.55 1.45 21.95
CA ARG A 92 21.29 0.19 21.72
C ARG A 92 22.80 0.42 21.78
N PHE A 93 23.27 1.55 21.25
CA PHE A 93 24.68 1.94 21.31
C PHE A 93 25.14 2.20 22.75
N THR A 94 24.35 2.92 23.55
CA THR A 94 24.67 3.17 24.97
C THR A 94 24.68 1.90 25.83
N ALA A 95 23.84 0.92 25.52
CA ALA A 95 23.80 -0.36 26.25
C ALA A 95 25.02 -1.27 25.96
N THR A 96 25.69 -1.07 24.82
CA THR A 96 26.82 -1.91 24.39
C THR A 96 28.16 -1.40 24.92
N VAL A 97 28.28 -0.08 25.18
CA VAL A 97 29.52 0.55 25.68
C VAL A 97 29.69 0.43 27.21
N GLY A 98 28.63 0.04 27.94
CA GLY A 98 28.61 0.00 29.41
C GLY A 98 28.89 -1.35 30.07
N ARG A 99 29.44 -2.36 29.37
CA ARG A 99 29.70 -3.68 29.97
C ARG A 99 31.15 -3.78 30.45
N PRO A 100 31.47 -3.58 31.75
CA PRO A 100 32.83 -3.75 32.23
C PRO A 100 33.21 -5.23 32.11
N HIS A 101 34.28 -5.46 31.37
CA HIS A 101 34.91 -6.76 31.17
C HIS A 101 35.51 -7.21 32.52
N GLN A 102 34.79 -8.02 33.30
CA GLN A 102 35.37 -8.66 34.49
C GLN A 102 36.46 -9.63 34.03
N GLN A 103 37.69 -9.16 34.12
CA GLN A 103 38.91 -9.94 33.95
C GLN A 103 38.92 -11.10 34.93
N ARG A 104 39.09 -12.30 34.37
CA ARG A 104 39.60 -13.49 35.04
C ARG A 104 40.78 -13.12 35.95
N ARG A 105 40.68 -13.42 37.25
CA ARG A 105 41.85 -13.70 38.08
C ARG A 105 41.72 -15.12 38.63
N ARG A 106 42.48 -16.03 38.01
CA ARG A 106 43.04 -17.19 38.69
C ARG A 106 44.27 -16.71 39.46
N ALA A 107 44.31 -17.03 40.74
CA ALA A 107 45.50 -17.21 41.60
C ALA A 107 44.97 -18.16 42.71
N GLY A 108 45.50 -19.34 42.98
CA GLY A 108 46.92 -19.69 43.07
C GLY A 108 47.41 -19.29 44.47
N GLU A 109 47.76 -20.30 45.28
CA GLU A 109 48.38 -20.24 46.63
C GLU A 109 47.42 -20.01 47.82
N ALA A 110 47.47 -20.74 48.94
CA ALA A 110 48.43 -21.71 49.48
C ALA A 110 47.71 -22.76 50.36
#